data_AF-A0A1Y2E7G5-F1
#
_entry.id   AF-A0A1Y2E7G5-F1
#
_cell.length_a   1.000
_cell.length_b   1.000
_cell.length_c   1.000
_cell.angle_alpha   90.00
_cell.angle_beta   90.00
_cell.angle_gamma   90.00
#
_symmetry.space_group_name_H-M   'P 1'
#
loop_
_entity.id
_entity.type
_entity.pdbx_description
1 polymer ?
#
loop_
_entity_poly.entity_id
_entity_poly.type
_entity_poly.pdbx_seq_one_letter_code
_entity_poly.pdbx_strand_id
1 'polypeptide(L)'
;MPSRNQHEEGEYMGNIGSMPCYRCKLRGNGLTDPNSNWRLWNADMKVYRDGTGDGDPDEVFANKEEEILAKMDRRRKAFMWFSVSESLREQHLTDLGGKNASSEDVFRRLHERVAPPGTAYKPLEKLVITEQMRADIKKAGEAVAAKKSTP
;
A
#
# COMPACT_ATOMS: atom_id res chain seq x y z
N MET A 1 8.85 -8.17 -32.80
CA MET A 1 9.29 -7.46 -31.59
C MET A 1 9.29 -8.47 -30.45
N PRO A 2 10.44 -8.96 -29.95
CA PRO A 2 10.42 -9.87 -28.81
C PRO A 2 10.08 -9.06 -27.54
N SER A 3 9.08 -9.53 -26.80
CA SER A 3 8.59 -8.91 -25.56
C SER A 3 9.69 -8.90 -24.51
N ARG A 4 10.07 -7.71 -24.05
CA ARG A 4 11.03 -7.50 -22.95
C ARG A 4 10.35 -7.93 -21.64
N ASN A 5 11.01 -8.82 -20.89
CA ASN A 5 10.82 -9.08 -19.45
C ASN A 5 9.86 -10.20 -18.99
N GLN A 6 9.86 -11.37 -19.62
CA GLN A 6 9.21 -12.57 -19.04
C GLN A 6 9.92 -13.17 -17.80
N HIS A 7 11.04 -12.59 -17.34
CA HIS A 7 11.80 -13.08 -16.18
C HIS A 7 11.57 -12.28 -14.88
N GLU A 8 10.78 -11.19 -14.91
CA GLU A 8 10.45 -10.37 -13.73
C GLU A 8 9.01 -10.59 -13.23
N GLU A 9 8.28 -11.55 -13.80
CA GLU A 9 6.91 -11.83 -13.39
C GLU A 9 6.93 -12.61 -12.07
N GLY A 10 6.82 -11.84 -10.99
CA GLY A 10 6.48 -12.33 -9.67
C GLY A 10 5.18 -13.14 -9.65
N GLU A 11 4.78 -13.61 -8.48
CA GLU A 11 3.50 -14.32 -8.33
C GLU A 11 2.34 -13.34 -8.25
N TYR A 12 1.37 -13.48 -9.15
CA TYR A 12 0.18 -12.64 -9.19
C TYR A 12 -0.65 -12.83 -7.91
N MET A 13 -1.01 -11.71 -7.27
CA MET A 13 -1.79 -11.70 -6.04
C MET A 13 -3.25 -11.31 -6.26
N GLY A 14 -3.55 -10.60 -7.35
CA GLY A 14 -4.84 -9.96 -7.56
C GLY A 14 -4.66 -8.49 -7.96
N ASN A 15 -5.75 -7.72 -7.87
CA ASN A 15 -5.74 -6.30 -8.21
C ASN A 15 -6.05 -5.42 -6.99
N ILE A 16 -5.41 -4.25 -6.91
CA ILE A 16 -5.81 -3.15 -6.04
C ILE A 16 -6.40 -2.06 -6.94
N GLY A 17 -7.72 -1.91 -6.93
CA GLY A 17 -8.41 -1.14 -7.97
C GLY A 17 -8.17 -1.76 -9.35
N SER A 18 -7.61 -0.98 -10.28
CA SER A 18 -7.24 -1.44 -11.61
C SER A 18 -5.78 -1.92 -11.72
N MET A 19 -4.98 -1.81 -10.67
CA MET A 19 -3.55 -2.16 -10.70
C MET A 19 -3.35 -3.65 -10.39
N PRO A 20 -2.74 -4.44 -11.29
CA PRO A 20 -2.31 -5.80 -10.98
C PRO A 20 -1.12 -5.78 -10.02
N CYS A 21 -1.17 -6.63 -9.00
CA CYS A 21 -0.13 -6.72 -7.98
C CYS A 21 0.59 -8.08 -8.10
N TYR A 22 1.91 -8.02 -8.17
CA TYR A 22 2.78 -9.19 -8.22
C TYR A 22 3.76 -9.15 -7.03
N ARG A 23 3.78 -10.21 -6.23
CA ARG A 23 4.81 -10.39 -5.20
C ARG A 23 6.06 -11.03 -5.80
N CYS A 24 7.22 -10.73 -5.25
CA CYS A 24 8.42 -11.50 -5.60
C CYS A 24 8.23 -13.00 -5.29
N LYS A 25 8.90 -13.87 -6.03
CA LYS A 25 8.98 -15.29 -5.67
C LYS A 25 9.93 -15.45 -4.49
N LEU A 26 9.53 -16.20 -3.46
CA LEU A 26 10.38 -16.43 -2.30
C LEU A 26 11.61 -17.24 -2.72
N ARG A 27 12.80 -16.70 -2.42
CA ARG A 27 14.12 -17.30 -2.63
C ARG A 27 14.76 -17.59 -1.27
N GLY A 28 15.59 -18.63 -1.22
CA GLY A 28 16.33 -19.03 -0.01
C GLY A 28 15.47 -19.72 1.06
N ASN A 29 16.11 -20.11 2.16
CA ASN A 29 15.50 -20.91 3.23
C ASN A 29 15.02 -20.07 4.45
N GLY A 30 14.47 -18.90 4.19
CA GLY A 30 13.79 -18.08 5.21
C GLY A 30 14.65 -16.98 5.85
N LEU A 31 14.20 -16.46 7.00
CA LEU A 31 14.68 -15.19 7.59
C LEU A 31 16.18 -15.15 7.89
N THR A 32 16.78 -16.28 8.26
CA THR A 32 18.20 -16.38 8.65
C THR A 32 19.14 -16.63 7.47
N ASP A 33 18.60 -16.92 6.28
CA ASP A 33 19.39 -17.14 5.08
C ASP A 33 19.78 -15.78 4.47
N PRO A 34 21.09 -15.44 4.38
CA PRO A 34 21.55 -14.19 3.79
C PRO A 34 21.14 -14.00 2.32
N ASN A 35 20.88 -15.10 1.61
CA ASN A 35 20.43 -15.09 0.23
C ASN A 35 18.89 -15.09 0.10
N SER A 36 18.17 -15.08 1.22
CA SER A 36 16.72 -15.03 1.18
C SER A 36 16.19 -13.63 0.97
N ASN A 37 15.26 -13.49 0.03
CA ASN A 37 14.48 -12.28 -0.17
C ASN A 37 13.22 -12.23 0.73
N TRP A 38 13.18 -13.01 1.83
CA TRP A 38 12.02 -13.10 2.72
C TRP A 38 11.50 -11.73 3.17
N ARG A 39 12.40 -10.76 3.41
CA ARG A 39 12.01 -9.40 3.81
C ARG A 39 11.18 -8.70 2.73
N LEU A 40 11.59 -8.81 1.47
CA LEU A 40 10.85 -8.28 0.34
C LEU A 40 9.52 -9.02 0.16
N TRP A 41 9.55 -10.35 0.19
CA TRP A 41 8.34 -11.17 0.07
C TRP A 41 7.31 -10.80 1.13
N ASN A 42 7.75 -10.67 2.39
CA ASN A 42 6.90 -10.28 3.50
C ASN A 42 6.38 -8.83 3.37
N ALA A 43 7.21 -7.92 2.88
CA ALA A 43 6.82 -6.54 2.62
C ALA A 43 5.73 -6.46 1.52
N ASP A 44 5.91 -7.19 0.41
CA ASP A 44 4.92 -7.30 -0.66
C ASP A 44 3.57 -7.81 -0.13
N MET A 45 3.60 -8.87 0.67
CA MET A 45 2.40 -9.43 1.29
C MET A 45 1.67 -8.44 2.20
N LYS A 46 2.41 -7.70 3.03
CA LYS A 46 1.85 -6.68 3.93
C LYS A 46 1.21 -5.54 3.14
N VAL A 47 1.94 -4.99 2.17
CA VAL A 47 1.44 -3.88 1.35
C VAL A 47 0.21 -4.28 0.55
N TYR A 48 0.18 -5.49 0.00
CA TYR A 48 -1.00 -5.99 -0.72
C TYR A 48 -2.23 -6.13 0.19
N ARG A 49 -2.08 -6.76 1.37
CA ARG A 49 -3.18 -6.93 2.34
C ARG A 49 -3.70 -5.58 2.85
N ASP A 50 -2.79 -4.67 3.18
CA ASP A 50 -3.15 -3.32 3.62
C ASP A 50 -3.88 -2.54 2.52
N GLY A 51 -3.44 -2.68 1.26
CA GLY A 51 -4.01 -1.96 0.13
C GLY A 51 -5.34 -2.51 -0.40
N THR A 52 -5.63 -3.79 -0.17
CA THR A 52 -6.94 -4.41 -0.48
C THR A 52 -8.00 -4.10 0.58
N GLY A 53 -7.59 -3.58 1.73
CA GLY A 53 -8.49 -3.30 2.85
C GLY A 53 -8.68 -4.48 3.79
N ASP A 54 -7.99 -5.60 3.54
CA ASP A 54 -7.85 -6.77 4.43
C ASP A 54 -6.85 -6.48 5.55
N GLY A 55 -7.00 -5.29 6.15
CA GLY A 55 -6.19 -4.85 7.28
C GLY A 55 -6.41 -5.69 8.52
N ASP A 56 -5.85 -5.22 9.63
CA ASP A 56 -6.02 -5.94 10.90
C ASP A 56 -7.43 -5.64 11.41
N PRO A 57 -8.30 -6.66 11.58
CA PRO A 57 -9.67 -6.44 12.05
C PRO A 57 -9.72 -5.82 13.45
N ASP A 58 -8.64 -5.95 14.22
CA ASP A 58 -8.53 -5.39 15.58
C ASP A 58 -8.01 -3.94 15.58
N GLU A 59 -7.80 -3.35 14.40
CA GLU A 59 -7.34 -1.97 14.28
C GLU A 59 -8.43 -0.96 14.67
N VAL A 60 -8.14 -0.17 15.70
CA VAL A 60 -9.06 0.84 16.24
C VAL A 60 -8.69 2.22 15.73
N PHE A 61 -9.65 2.90 15.11
CA PHE A 61 -9.54 4.29 14.67
C PHE A 61 -10.34 5.20 15.60
N ALA A 62 -9.89 6.44 15.80
CA ALA A 62 -10.61 7.38 16.68
C ALA A 62 -11.97 7.78 16.08
N ASN A 63 -12.08 7.81 14.75
CA ASN A 63 -13.31 8.09 14.03
C ASN A 63 -13.29 7.51 12.61
N LYS A 64 -14.43 7.60 11.92
CA LYS A 64 -14.60 7.06 10.57
C LYS A 64 -13.80 7.80 9.50
N GLU A 65 -13.57 9.11 9.67
CA GLU A 65 -12.75 9.88 8.72
C GLU A 65 -11.30 9.43 8.75
N GLU A 66 -10.74 9.20 9.94
CA GLU A 66 -9.38 8.68 10.13
C GLU A 66 -9.23 7.29 9.53
N GLU A 67 -10.20 6.39 9.75
CA GLU A 67 -10.22 5.06 9.12
C GLU A 67 -10.18 5.17 7.59
N ILE A 68 -10.98 6.07 7.01
CA ILE A 68 -11.03 6.25 5.55
C ILE A 68 -9.72 6.82 5.04
N LEU A 69 -9.15 7.84 5.69
CA LEU A 69 -7.85 8.40 5.30
C LEU A 69 -6.74 7.36 5.37
N ALA A 70 -6.68 6.55 6.43
CA ALA A 70 -5.70 5.47 6.56
C ALA A 70 -5.85 4.44 5.43
N LYS A 71 -7.08 4.05 5.08
CA LYS A 71 -7.35 3.15 3.96
C LYS A 71 -6.97 3.74 2.60
N MET A 72 -7.24 5.03 2.38
CA MET A 72 -6.81 5.74 1.18
C MET A 72 -5.28 5.78 1.06
N ASP A 73 -4.57 6.05 2.16
CA ASP A 73 -3.11 6.10 2.17
C ASP A 73 -2.50 4.72 1.89
N ARG A 74 -2.99 3.66 2.53
CA ARG A 74 -2.55 2.27 2.28
C ARG A 74 -2.76 1.85 0.84
N ARG A 75 -3.91 2.20 0.27
CA ARG A 75 -4.20 1.94 -1.14
C ARG A 75 -3.21 2.70 -2.04
N ARG A 76 -3.00 4.00 -1.79
CA ARG A 76 -2.04 4.82 -2.56
C ARG A 76 -0.61 4.28 -2.44
N LYS A 77 -0.21 3.86 -1.24
CA LYS A 77 1.08 3.21 -0.98
C LYS A 77 1.23 1.94 -1.80
N ALA A 78 0.20 1.09 -1.85
CA ALA A 78 0.25 -0.14 -2.64
C ALA A 78 0.36 0.14 -4.14
N PHE A 79 -0.35 1.13 -4.66
CA PHE A 79 -0.19 1.59 -6.05
C PHE A 79 1.25 1.99 -6.35
N MET A 80 1.87 2.79 -5.48
CA MET A 80 3.26 3.20 -5.65
C MET A 80 4.20 2.01 -5.55
N TRP A 81 4.04 1.18 -4.54
CA TRP A 81 4.87 0.01 -4.28
C TRP A 81 4.90 -0.94 -5.48
N PHE A 82 3.74 -1.36 -6.00
CA PHE A 82 3.66 -2.31 -7.10
C PHE A 82 3.89 -1.68 -8.49
N SER A 83 3.98 -0.35 -8.58
CA SER A 83 4.44 0.33 -9.80
C SER A 83 5.98 0.32 -9.98
N VAL A 84 6.71 -0.09 -8.94
CA VAL A 84 8.17 -0.11 -8.91
C VAL A 84 8.68 -1.54 -9.09
N SER A 85 9.82 -1.69 -9.79
CA SER A 85 10.44 -3.00 -10.04
C SER A 85 10.79 -3.73 -8.73
N GLU A 86 10.85 -5.07 -8.80
CA GLU A 86 11.29 -5.89 -7.66
C GLU A 86 12.66 -5.44 -7.12
N SER A 87 13.61 -5.17 -8.01
CA SER A 87 14.98 -4.76 -7.65
C SER A 87 15.02 -3.48 -6.81
N LEU A 88 14.27 -2.45 -7.20
CA LEU A 88 14.22 -1.19 -6.48
C LEU A 88 13.49 -1.34 -5.14
N ARG A 89 12.43 -2.15 -5.08
CA ARG A 89 11.76 -2.47 -3.82
C ARG A 89 12.70 -3.18 -2.85
N GLU A 90 13.41 -4.20 -3.34
CA GLU A 90 14.38 -4.98 -2.55
C GLU A 90 15.46 -4.09 -1.94
N GLN A 91 16.03 -3.21 -2.77
CA GLN A 91 17.15 -2.37 -2.39
C GLN A 91 16.77 -1.21 -1.46
N HIS A 92 15.56 -0.66 -1.60
CA HIS A 92 15.24 0.64 -1.00
C HIS A 92 14.01 0.68 -0.11
N LEU A 93 13.09 -0.28 -0.22
CA LEU A 93 11.75 -0.14 0.36
C LEU A 93 11.38 -1.23 1.35
N THR A 94 12.14 -2.31 1.49
CA THR A 94 11.76 -3.48 2.32
C THR A 94 11.38 -3.14 3.76
N ASP A 95 11.95 -2.09 4.36
CA ASP A 95 11.62 -1.57 5.69
C ASP A 95 10.26 -0.86 5.75
N LEU A 96 9.77 -0.36 4.62
CA LEU A 96 8.54 0.43 4.49
C LEU A 96 7.31 -0.42 4.17
N GLY A 97 7.41 -1.75 4.16
CA GLY A 97 6.28 -2.62 3.84
C GLY A 97 5.15 -2.64 4.89
N GLY A 98 5.44 -2.25 6.14
CA GLY A 98 4.46 -2.28 7.23
C GLY A 98 3.56 -1.04 7.32
N LYS A 99 2.46 -1.15 8.07
CA LYS A 99 1.44 -0.10 8.26
C LYS A 99 1.96 1.24 8.79
N ASN A 100 3.05 1.24 9.54
CA ASN A 100 3.62 2.45 10.14
C ASN A 100 4.26 3.38 9.10
N ALA A 101 4.57 2.88 7.91
CA ALA A 101 5.10 3.68 6.81
C ALA A 101 3.96 4.11 5.89
N SER A 102 3.89 5.41 5.60
CA SER A 102 2.90 6.01 4.73
C SER A 102 3.26 5.90 3.25
N SER A 103 2.31 6.25 2.36
CA SER A 103 2.62 6.42 0.94
C SER A 103 3.65 7.53 0.67
N GLU A 104 3.65 8.60 1.47
CA GLU A 104 4.64 9.69 1.39
C GLU A 104 6.05 9.19 1.73
N ASP A 105 6.18 8.30 2.71
CA ASP A 105 7.48 7.71 3.07
C ASP A 105 8.07 6.90 1.92
N VAL A 106 7.24 6.10 1.25
CA VAL A 106 7.64 5.33 0.07
C VAL A 106 8.05 6.27 -1.07
N PHE A 107 7.24 7.29 -1.36
CA PHE A 107 7.52 8.23 -2.45
C PHE A 107 8.79 9.04 -2.21
N ARG A 108 8.95 9.57 -0.99
CA ARG A 108 10.16 10.28 -0.56
C ARG A 108 11.40 9.40 -0.67
N ARG A 109 11.34 8.16 -0.18
CA ARG A 109 12.49 7.22 -0.26
C ARG A 109 12.88 6.93 -1.71
N LEU A 110 11.91 6.74 -2.60
CA LEU A 110 12.17 6.55 -4.02
C LEU A 110 12.81 7.79 -4.64
N HIS A 111 12.32 8.98 -4.33
CA HIS A 111 12.91 10.22 -4.82
C HIS A 111 14.37 10.37 -4.36
N GLU A 112 14.64 10.22 -3.07
CA GLU A 112 15.98 10.37 -2.50
C GLU A 112 17.01 9.36 -3.05
N ARG A 113 16.56 8.17 -3.47
CA ARG A 113 17.45 7.07 -3.90
C ARG A 113 17.55 6.89 -5.40
N VAL A 114 16.51 7.31 -6.14
CA VAL A 114 16.35 6.97 -7.56
C VAL A 114 16.24 8.22 -8.45
N ALA A 115 15.84 9.37 -7.91
CA ALA A 115 15.72 10.58 -8.72
C ALA A 115 17.10 11.04 -9.23
N PRO A 116 17.17 11.60 -10.46
CA PRO A 116 18.41 12.17 -10.97
C PRO A 116 18.97 13.26 -10.03
N PRO A 117 20.31 13.38 -9.91
CA PRO A 117 20.93 14.43 -9.12
C PRO A 117 20.40 15.83 -9.50
N GLY A 118 20.12 16.66 -8.49
CA GLY A 118 19.58 18.01 -8.68
C GLY A 118 18.06 18.07 -8.86
N THR A 119 17.35 16.94 -8.88
CA THR A 119 15.88 16.92 -8.90
C THR A 119 15.33 17.37 -7.54
N ALA A 120 14.60 18.49 -7.50
CA ALA A 120 13.94 18.93 -6.28
C ALA A 120 12.80 17.99 -5.88
N TYR A 121 12.69 17.67 -4.59
CA TYR A 121 11.57 16.90 -4.06
C TYR A 121 10.29 17.73 -4.06
N LYS A 122 9.19 17.11 -4.49
CA LYS A 122 7.84 17.66 -4.35
C LYS A 122 7.00 16.66 -3.56
N PRO A 123 6.46 17.05 -2.38
CA PRO A 123 5.59 16.17 -1.60
C PRO A 123 4.36 15.71 -2.38
N LEU A 124 3.80 14.55 -2.02
CA LEU A 124 2.53 14.14 -2.59
C LEU A 124 1.41 15.08 -2.18
N GLU A 125 0.40 15.19 -3.03
CA GLU A 125 -0.84 15.87 -2.68
C GLU A 125 -1.43 15.23 -1.41
N LYS A 126 -1.91 16.07 -0.49
CA LYS A 126 -2.51 15.58 0.75
C LYS A 126 -3.80 14.83 0.43
N LEU A 127 -3.95 13.66 1.04
CA LEU A 127 -5.22 12.96 1.03
C LEU A 127 -6.22 13.73 1.88
N VAL A 128 -7.40 13.98 1.33
CA VAL A 128 -8.47 14.73 1.98
C VAL A 128 -9.78 13.96 1.84
N ILE A 129 -10.58 13.97 2.91
CA ILE A 129 -11.97 13.53 2.84
C ILE A 129 -12.77 14.64 2.17
N THR A 130 -13.43 14.31 1.06
CA THR A 130 -14.27 15.27 0.34
C THR A 130 -15.58 15.51 1.09
N GLU A 131 -16.23 16.65 0.84
CA GLU A 131 -17.55 16.95 1.42
C GLU A 131 -18.59 15.87 1.09
N GLN A 132 -18.51 15.28 -0.11
CA GLN A 132 -19.38 14.16 -0.48
C GLN A 132 -19.12 12.94 0.42
N MET A 133 -17.86 12.59 0.66
CA MET A 133 -17.52 11.48 1.55
C MET A 133 -17.98 11.74 2.99
N ARG A 134 -17.86 12.98 3.48
CA ARG A 134 -18.41 13.37 4.79
C ARG A 134 -19.92 13.19 4.87
N ALA A 135 -20.63 13.63 3.84
CA ALA A 135 -22.09 13.46 3.75
C ALA A 135 -22.48 11.98 3.76
N ASP A 136 -21.75 11.14 3.03
CA ASP A 136 -21.98 9.69 2.97
C ASP A 136 -21.72 9.02 4.32
N ILE A 137 -20.65 9.40 5.03
CA ILE A 137 -20.36 8.93 6.40
C ILE A 137 -21.51 9.29 7.34
N LYS A 138 -21.98 10.55 7.30
CA LYS A 138 -23.08 11.01 8.15
C LYS A 138 -24.37 10.23 7.87
N LYS A 139 -24.74 10.10 6.60
CA LYS A 139 -25.93 9.36 6.18
C LYS A 139 -25.88 7.89 6.58
N ALA A 140 -24.72 7.25 6.47
CA ALA A 140 -24.52 5.87 6.93
C ALA A 140 -24.70 5.77 8.46
N GLY A 141 -24.17 6.72 9.22
CA GLY A 141 -24.35 6.80 10.67
C GLY A 141 -25.83 6.91 11.09
N GLU A 142 -26.58 7.80 10.43
CA GLU A 142 -28.02 7.99 10.66
C GLU A 142 -28.83 6.72 10.35
N ALA A 143 -28.52 6.03 9.24
CA ALA A 143 -29.19 4.78 8.88
C ALA A 143 -28.92 3.64 9.87
N VAL A 144 -27.71 3.56 10.44
CA VAL A 144 -27.38 2.58 11.49
C VAL A 144 -28.12 2.89 12.79
N ALA A 145 -28.19 4.17 13.17
CA ALA A 145 -28.93 4.59 14.36
C ALA A 145 -30.44 4.27 14.23
N ALA A 146 -31.04 4.57 13.08
CA ALA A 146 -32.45 4.30 12.80
C ALA A 146 -32.81 2.81 12.86
N LYS A 147 -31.91 1.93 12.36
CA LYS A 147 -32.08 0.47 12.45
C LYS A 147 -31.99 -0.06 13.87
N LYS A 148 -31.18 0.57 14.74
CA LYS A 148 -31.07 0.19 16.16
C LYS A 148 -32.26 0.68 17.00
N SER A 149 -32.98 1.69 16.53
CA SER A 149 -34.15 2.26 17.23
C SER A 149 -35.50 1.69 16.76
N THR A 150 -35.51 0.71 15.86
CA THR A 150 -36.73 -0.01 15.47
C THR A 150 -36.80 -1.31 16.29
N PRO A 151 -37.78 -1.48 17.21
CA PRO A 151 -37.91 -2.65 18.07
C PRO A 151 -38.32 -3.93 17.32
#